data_AF-A0A529HPU2-F1
#
_entry.id   AF-A0A529HPU2-F1
#
_cell.length_a   1.000
_cell.length_b   1.000
_cell.length_c   1.000
_cell.angle_alpha   90.00
_cell.angle_beta   90.00
_cell.angle_gamma   90.00
#
_symmetry.space_group_name_H-M   'P 1'
#
loop_
_entity.id
_entity.type
_entity.pdbx_description
1 polymer ?
#
loop_
_entity_poly.entity_id
_entity_poly.type
_entity_poly.pdbx_seq_one_letter_code
_entity_poly.pdbx_strand_id
1 'polypeptide(L)' 'MTTFTPISSAEVLSTIQWAAAEEAPLEILGHGSKRGIGRPLQAEHTLGLSKLTGITLYEPAELVLSAKAGT' A
#
# COMPACT_ATOMS: atom_id res chain seq x y z
N MET A 1 1.80 -0.29 -17.80
CA MET A 1 1.84 0.01 -16.35
C MET A 1 0.46 -0.22 -15.76
N THR A 2 0.27 -1.29 -14.99
CA THR A 2 -1.01 -1.59 -14.32
C THR A 2 -0.99 -1.08 -12.89
N THR A 3 -2.15 -0.70 -12.37
CA THR A 3 -2.31 -0.26 -10.98
C THR A 3 -3.36 -1.11 -10.30
N PHE A 4 -2.96 -1.82 -9.24
CA PHE A 4 -3.84 -2.59 -8.37
C PHE A 4 -4.32 -1.70 -7.22
N THR A 5 -5.63 -1.66 -6.98
CA THR A 5 -6.25 -0.84 -5.92
C THR A 5 -7.10 -1.72 -5.00
N PRO A 6 -6.48 -2.58 -4.18
CA PRO A 6 -7.21 -3.52 -3.32
C PRO A 6 -8.01 -2.78 -2.25
N ILE A 7 -9.16 -3.35 -1.87
CA ILE A 7 -10.02 -2.84 -0.79
C ILE A 7 -9.94 -3.69 0.49
N SER A 8 -9.16 -4.77 0.46
CA SER A 8 -8.97 -5.70 1.59
C SER A 8 -7.53 -6.18 1.71
N SER A 9 -7.15 -6.67 2.89
CA SER A 9 -5.85 -7.31 3.11
C SER A 9 -5.68 -8.60 2.31
N ALA A 10 -6.78 -9.31 2.01
CA ALA A 10 -6.75 -10.51 1.18
C ALA A 10 -6.41 -10.20 -0.28
N GLU A 11 -6.92 -9.09 -0.82
CA GLU A 11 -6.56 -8.62 -2.16
C GLU A 11 -5.12 -8.10 -2.24
N VAL A 12 -4.62 -7.46 -1.17
CA VAL A 12 -3.19 -7.11 -1.06
C VAL A 12 -2.34 -8.37 -1.11
N LEU A 13 -2.68 -9.39 -0.31
CA LEU A 13 -1.94 -10.64 -0.25
C LEU A 13 -1.87 -11.32 -1.62
N SER A 14 -3.01 -11.45 -2.30
CA SER A 14 -3.08 -12.08 -3.62
C SER A 14 -2.28 -11.30 -4.68
N THR A 15 -2.28 -9.96 -4.61
CA THR A 15 -1.43 -9.14 -5.50
C THR A 15 0.06 -9.37 -5.25
N ILE A 16 0.48 -9.45 -3.99
CA ILE A 16 1.88 -9.71 -3.61
C ILE A 16 2.30 -11.13 -4.04
N GLN A 17 1.43 -12.12 -3.83
CA GLN A 17 1.69 -13.51 -4.23
C GLN A 17 1.89 -13.62 -5.75
N TRP A 18 1.04 -12.95 -6.53
CA TRP A 18 1.20 -12.88 -7.98
C TRP A 18 2.54 -12.22 -8.37
N ALA A 19 2.84 -11.03 -7.83
CA ALA A 19 4.07 -10.32 -8.19
C ALA A 19 5.34 -11.10 -7.81
N ALA A 20 5.30 -11.82 -6.69
CA ALA A 20 6.39 -12.69 -6.27
C ALA A 20 6.55 -13.91 -7.20
N ALA A 21 5.45 -14.53 -7.63
CA ALA A 21 5.48 -15.68 -8.53
C ALA A 21 6.00 -15.33 -9.94
N GLU A 22 5.66 -14.14 -10.43
CA GLU A 22 6.10 -13.64 -11.75
C GLU A 22 7.44 -12.91 -11.71
N GLU A 23 8.08 -12.78 -10.53
CA GLU A 23 9.25 -11.92 -10.30
C GLU A 23 9.06 -10.48 -10.83
N ALA A 24 7.81 -10.00 -10.80
CA ALA A 24 7.41 -8.75 -11.42
C ALA A 24 7.74 -7.56 -10.50
N PRO A 25 8.52 -6.56 -10.97
CA PRO A 25 8.79 -5.35 -10.19
C PRO A 25 7.50 -4.57 -9.85
N LEU A 26 7.23 -4.42 -8.55
CA LEU A 26 6.01 -3.83 -8.01
C LEU A 26 6.32 -2.63 -7.09
N GLU A 27 5.88 -1.44 -7.47
CA GLU A 27 5.89 -0.25 -6.60
C GLU A 27 4.76 -0.34 -5.58
N ILE A 28 5.05 -0.09 -4.30
CA ILE A 28 4.01 -0.01 -3.25
C ILE A 28 3.88 1.44 -2.81
N LEU A 29 2.67 1.99 -2.84
CA LEU A 29 2.41 3.35 -2.40
C LEU A 29 1.04 3.53 -1.74
N GLY A 30 0.98 4.40 -0.73
CA GLY A 30 -0.27 4.89 -0.14
C GLY A 30 -0.88 6.01 -0.99
N HIS A 31 -0.74 7.26 -0.53
CA HIS A 31 -1.15 8.44 -1.31
C HIS A 31 -0.05 9.00 -2.24
N GLY A 32 1.13 8.38 -2.28
CA GLY A 32 2.23 8.81 -3.15
C GLY A 32 2.91 10.13 -2.76
N SER A 33 2.62 10.70 -1.58
CA SER A 33 3.19 12.00 -1.12
C SER A 33 4.71 12.02 -0.95
N LYS A 34 5.38 10.88 -1.13
CA LYS A 34 6.82 10.68 -0.97
C LYS A 34 7.50 10.14 -2.24
N ARG A 35 6.78 10.01 -3.38
CA ARG A 35 7.36 9.52 -4.65
C ARG A 35 8.51 10.40 -5.18
N GLY A 36 8.55 11.67 -4.76
CA GLY A 36 9.63 12.59 -5.11
C GLY A 36 10.90 12.45 -4.25
N ILE A 37 10.92 11.55 -3.27
CA ILE A 37 12.08 11.36 -2.38
C ILE A 37 12.90 10.17 -2.87
N GLY A 38 14.22 10.37 -3.00
CA GLY A 38 15.17 9.32 -3.37
C GLY A 38 15.27 9.12 -4.88
N ARG A 39 15.68 7.91 -5.30
CA ARG A 39 15.84 7.56 -6.72
C ARG A 39 14.48 7.13 -7.30
N PRO A 40 14.15 7.52 -8.55
CA PRO A 40 12.96 7.03 -9.22
C PRO A 40 12.96 5.50 -9.31
N LEU A 41 11.86 4.89 -8.87
CA LEU A 41 11.70 3.45 -8.94
C LEU A 41 11.41 3.01 -10.38
N GLN A 42 12.05 1.93 -10.81
CA GLN A 42 11.77 1.28 -12.10
C GLN A 42 10.88 0.06 -11.82
N ALA A 43 9.57 0.27 -11.81
CA ALA A 43 8.58 -0.78 -11.61
C ALA A 43 7.51 -0.71 -12.69
N GLU A 44 7.13 -1.86 -13.24
CA GLU A 44 6.09 -1.94 -14.28
C GLU A 44 4.68 -1.88 -13.68
N HIS A 45 4.55 -2.29 -12.42
CA HIS A 45 3.28 -2.38 -11.71
C HIS A 45 3.27 -1.52 -10.46
N THR A 46 2.08 -1.09 -10.06
CA THR A 46 1.87 -0.35 -8.82
C THR A 46 0.78 -1.01 -7.97
N LEU A 47 1.06 -1.22 -6.70
CA LEU A 47 0.10 -1.57 -5.65
C LEU A 47 -0.26 -0.31 -4.85
N GLY A 48 -1.44 0.23 -5.13
CA GLY A 48 -1.98 1.43 -4.49
C GLY A 48 -2.85 1.11 -3.28
N LEU A 49 -2.38 1.47 -2.08
CA LEU A 49 -3.06 1.18 -0.81
C LEU A 49 -4.03 2.28 -0.35
N SER A 50 -4.22 3.34 -1.14
CA SER A 50 -5.06 4.51 -0.79
C SER A 50 -6.53 4.18 -0.53
N LYS A 51 -7.02 2.99 -0.92
CA LYS A 51 -8.38 2.53 -0.61
C LYS A 51 -8.49 1.83 0.74
N LEU A 52 -7.37 1.48 1.36
CA LEU A 52 -7.33 0.91 2.70
C LEU A 52 -7.33 2.04 3.74
N THR A 53 -8.48 2.67 3.92
CA THR A 53 -8.66 3.81 4.83
C THR A 53 -9.36 3.40 6.12
N GLY A 54 -9.08 4.13 7.21
CA GLY A 54 -9.81 4.08 8.47
C GLY A 54 -8.93 3.83 9.69
N ILE A 55 -9.36 4.37 10.82
CA ILE A 55 -8.77 4.14 12.14
C ILE A 55 -9.28 2.81 12.67
N THR A 56 -8.39 1.95 13.16
CA THR A 56 -8.71 0.62 13.69
C THR A 56 -8.62 0.55 15.21
N LEU A 57 -7.86 1.46 15.83
CA LEU A 57 -7.73 1.60 17.28
C LEU A 57 -7.52 3.08 17.61
N TYR A 58 -8.17 3.57 18.65
CA TYR A 58 -7.97 4.93 19.16
C TYR A 58 -8.07 4.93 20.69
N GLU A 59 -6.91 5.08 21.34
CA GLU A 59 -6.76 5.11 22.80
C GLU A 59 -6.11 6.44 23.19
N PRO A 60 -6.90 7.53 23.29
CA PRO A 60 -6.35 8.87 23.51
C PRO A 60 -5.71 9.05 24.88
N ALA A 61 -6.17 8.33 25.91
CA ALA A 61 -5.55 8.36 27.23
C ALA A 61 -4.11 7.81 27.21
N GLU A 62 -3.85 6.85 26.32
CA GLU A 62 -2.55 6.23 26.10
C GLU A 62 -1.73 6.94 25.00
N LEU A 63 -2.32 7.93 24.32
CA LEU A 63 -1.77 8.58 23.13
C LEU A 63 -1.44 7.59 22.00
N VAL A 64 -2.26 6.54 21.85
CA VAL A 64 -2.08 5.48 20.84
C VAL A 64 -3.20 5.52 19.80
N LEU A 65 -2.84 5.38 18.53
CA LEU A 65 -3.78 5.13 17.45
C LEU A 65 -3.21 4.13 16.44
N SER A 66 -4.07 3.30 15.87
CA SER A 66 -3.75 2.47 14.71
C SER A 66 -4.65 2.86 13.54
N ALA A 67 -4.09 2.92 12.35
CA ALA A 67 -4.83 3.22 11.13
C ALA A 67 -4.38 2.30 9.99
N LYS A 68 -5.27 2.13 9.01
CA LYS A 68 -4.93 1.40 7.79
C LYS A 68 -3.97 2.24 6.93
N ALA A 69 -3.18 1.55 6.09
CA ALA A 69 -2.08 2.14 5.31
C ALA A 69 -2.46 3.27 4.34
N GLY A 70 -3.74 3.38 3.95
CA GLY A 70 -4.28 4.45 3.12
C GLY A 70 -4.85 5.61 3.91
N THR A 71 -4.63 5.70 5.23
CA THR A 71 -5.07 6.83 6.08
C THR A 71 -3.93 7.82 6.25
#